data_AF-A0A950TYJ5-F1
#
_entry.id   AF-A0A950TYJ5-F1
#
_cell.length_a   1.000
_cell.length_b   1.000
_cell.length_c   1.000
_cell.angle_alpha   90.00
_cell.angle_beta   90.00
_cell.angle_gamma   90.00
#
_symmetry.space_group_name_H-M   'P 1'
#
loop_
_entity.id
_entity.type
_entity.pdbx_description
1 polymer ?
#
loop_
_entity_poly.entity_id
_entity_poly.type
_entity_poly.pdbx_seq_one_letter_code
_entity_poly.pdbx_strand_id
1 'polypeptide(L)'
;MKPGLRTRVAVAAGRAVAWTSRATRRGAGTHVSGRVMLGIDPDLLTSLGRGRRVALVSATNGKTTTTRFLRAAIESSGIAVASNHTGANMNAGLAAALAAAPDEERTAILEVDERWLRRVVDPLDAE
;
A
#
# COMPACT_ATOMS: atom_id res chain seq x y z
N MET A 1 8.49 -2.39 -15.42
CA MET A 1 9.65 -1.47 -15.54
C MET A 1 10.21 -1.26 -14.15
N LYS A 2 11.54 -1.31 -13.93
CA LYS A 2 12.12 -1.22 -12.58
C LYS A 2 11.87 0.18 -11.99
N PRO A 3 11.57 0.29 -10.67
CA PRO A 3 11.39 1.58 -10.02
C PRO A 3 12.65 2.44 -10.12
N GLY A 4 12.47 3.77 -10.21
CA GLY A 4 13.57 4.71 -10.29
C GLY A 4 14.44 4.71 -9.03
N LEU A 5 15.64 5.29 -9.11
CA LEU A 5 16.57 5.36 -7.97
C LEU A 5 15.92 6.00 -6.74
N ARG A 6 15.17 7.10 -6.94
CA ARG A 6 14.44 7.80 -5.87
C ARG A 6 13.47 6.88 -5.13
N THR A 7 12.65 6.14 -5.87
CA THR A 7 11.71 5.15 -5.32
C THR A 7 12.43 4.06 -4.53
N ARG A 8 13.56 3.54 -5.05
CA ARG A 8 14.36 2.52 -4.35
C ARG A 8 14.92 3.04 -3.04
N VAL A 9 15.43 4.28 -3.03
CA VAL A 9 15.93 4.95 -1.81
C VAL A 9 14.79 5.17 -0.82
N ALA A 10 13.64 5.65 -1.29
CA ALA A 10 12.44 5.82 -0.46
C ALA A 10 12.04 4.51 0.21
N VAL A 11 11.85 3.43 -0.57
CA VAL A 11 11.47 2.10 -0.05
C VAL A 11 12.50 1.56 0.94
N ALA A 12 13.80 1.71 0.67
CA ALA A 12 14.85 1.28 1.60
C ALA A 12 14.79 2.03 2.94
N ALA A 13 14.64 3.37 2.89
CA ALA A 13 14.48 4.20 4.09
C ALA A 13 13.21 3.83 4.88
N GLY A 14 12.08 3.63 4.18
CA GLY A 14 10.83 3.19 4.78
C GLY A 14 10.95 1.83 5.47
N ARG A 15 11.63 0.86 4.85
CA ARG A 15 11.89 -0.46 5.43
C ARG A 15 12.74 -0.37 6.69
N ALA A 16 13.78 0.46 6.68
CA ALA A 16 14.61 0.71 7.87
C ALA A 16 13.77 1.29 9.01
N VAL A 17 12.95 2.32 8.73
CA VAL A 17 12.05 2.94 9.72
C VAL A 17 11.03 1.93 10.28
N ALA A 18 10.40 1.12 9.43
CA ALA A 18 9.46 0.09 9.87
C ALA A 18 10.16 -0.98 10.74
N TRP A 19 11.40 -1.35 10.40
CA TRP A 19 12.20 -2.26 11.20
C TRP A 19 12.52 -1.66 12.57
N THR A 20 13.00 -0.41 12.63
CA THR A 20 13.31 0.27 13.90
C THR A 20 12.08 0.44 14.80
N SER A 21 10.92 0.76 14.21
CA SER A 21 9.66 0.84 14.96
C SER A 21 9.33 -0.49 15.64
N ARG A 22 9.44 -1.61 14.91
CA ARG A 22 9.18 -2.96 15.44
C ARG A 22 10.23 -3.37 16.46
N ALA A 23 11.51 -3.17 16.16
CA ALA A 23 12.63 -3.50 17.04
C ALA A 23 12.54 -2.78 18.39
N THR A 24 12.02 -1.54 18.39
CA THR A 24 11.82 -0.76 19.61
C THR A 24 10.42 -0.88 20.22
N ARG A 25 9.59 -1.81 19.73
CA ARG A 25 8.21 -2.07 20.18
C ARG A 25 7.29 -0.84 20.18
N ARG A 26 7.53 0.11 19.28
CA ARG A 26 6.72 1.33 19.10
C ARG A 26 5.54 1.12 18.13
N GLY A 27 5.24 -0.13 17.78
CA GLY A 27 4.17 -0.52 16.86
C GLY A 27 4.69 -1.02 15.52
N ALA A 28 3.76 -1.39 14.62
CA ALA A 28 4.04 -2.01 13.32
C ALA A 28 4.87 -1.12 12.37
N GLY A 29 4.90 0.20 12.61
CA GLY A 29 5.69 1.15 11.82
C GLY A 29 5.08 1.54 10.47
N THR A 30 3.92 0.98 10.09
CA THR A 30 3.28 1.15 8.78
C THR A 30 3.06 2.61 8.41
N HIS A 31 2.54 3.42 9.33
CA HIS A 31 2.21 4.81 9.02
C HIS A 31 3.46 5.71 8.95
N VAL A 32 4.43 5.49 9.84
CA VAL A 32 5.66 6.31 9.86
C VAL A 32 6.58 5.96 8.70
N SER A 33 6.70 4.68 8.34
CA SER A 33 7.44 4.27 7.16
C SER A 33 6.81 4.86 5.89
N GLY A 34 5.50 4.75 5.73
CA GLY A 34 4.76 5.34 4.61
C GLY A 34 4.98 6.84 4.47
N ARG A 35 4.94 7.60 5.58
CA ARG A 35 5.23 9.05 5.54
C ARG A 35 6.66 9.34 5.11
N VAL A 36 7.64 8.59 5.62
CA VAL A 36 9.05 8.77 5.23
C VAL A 36 9.24 8.48 3.74
N MET A 37 8.64 7.39 3.24
CA MET A 37 8.73 7.04 1.83
C MET A 37 8.11 8.13 0.94
N LEU A 38 6.91 8.61 1.27
CA LEU A 38 6.23 9.68 0.52
C LEU A 38 6.94 11.04 0.64
N GLY A 39 7.62 11.30 1.75
CA GLY A 39 8.44 12.50 1.92
C GLY A 39 9.68 12.48 1.02
N ILE A 40 10.27 11.31 0.80
CA ILE A 40 11.40 11.13 -0.12
C ILE A 40 10.92 11.13 -1.57
N ASP A 41 9.84 10.41 -1.87
CA ASP A 41 9.26 10.24 -3.21
C ASP A 41 7.75 10.55 -3.20
N PRO A 42 7.34 11.78 -3.58
CA PRO A 42 5.92 12.16 -3.66
C PRO A 42 5.12 11.37 -4.69
N ASP A 43 5.77 10.88 -5.75
CA ASP A 43 5.15 10.10 -6.83
C ASP A 43 5.23 8.58 -6.57
N LEU A 44 5.50 8.20 -5.32
CA LEU A 44 5.74 6.82 -4.94
C LEU A 44 4.55 5.91 -5.24
N LEU A 45 3.32 6.37 -5.01
CA LEU A 45 2.13 5.55 -5.31
C LEU A 45 2.04 5.22 -6.80
N THR A 46 2.34 6.18 -7.69
CA THR A 46 2.45 5.93 -9.13
C THR A 46 3.54 4.96 -9.48
N SER A 47 4.70 5.10 -8.84
CA SER A 47 5.83 4.19 -9.08
C SER A 47 5.55 2.77 -8.60
N LEU A 48 4.87 2.61 -7.46
CA LEU A 48 4.52 1.31 -6.87
C LEU A 48 3.26 0.67 -7.46
N GLY A 49 2.33 1.48 -8.01
CA GLY A 49 1.12 1.01 -8.69
C GLY A 49 1.40 0.56 -10.13
N ARG A 50 2.45 1.09 -10.78
CA ARG A 50 2.76 0.79 -12.17
C ARG A 50 2.93 -0.72 -12.42
N GLY A 51 2.11 -1.27 -13.31
CA GLY A 51 2.14 -2.68 -13.68
C GLY A 51 1.45 -3.60 -12.67
N ARG A 52 0.76 -3.03 -11.67
CA ARG A 52 -0.18 -3.73 -10.81
C ARG A 52 -1.61 -3.42 -11.23
N ARG A 53 -2.50 -4.39 -11.06
CA ARG A 53 -3.95 -4.22 -11.11
C ARG A 53 -4.44 -3.87 -9.72
N VAL A 54 -4.95 -2.65 -9.54
CA VAL A 54 -5.30 -2.12 -8.21
C VAL A 54 -6.81 -1.92 -8.12
N ALA A 55 -7.42 -2.53 -7.10
CA ALA A 55 -8.80 -2.24 -6.70
C ALA A 55 -8.79 -1.47 -5.38
N LEU A 56 -9.54 -0.37 -5.33
CA LEU A 56 -9.70 0.45 -4.12
C LEU A 56 -11.08 0.21 -3.51
N VAL A 57 -11.10 -0.11 -2.22
CA VAL A 57 -12.33 -0.31 -1.46
C VAL A 57 -12.53 0.88 -0.55
N SER A 58 -13.55 1.69 -0.83
CA SER A 58 -14.00 2.77 0.05
C SER A 58 -15.48 2.63 0.36
N ALA A 59 -15.85 2.98 1.60
CA ALA A 59 -17.20 2.91 2.14
C ALA A 59 -17.24 3.67 3.48
N THR A 60 -18.43 4.11 3.88
CA THR A 60 -18.68 4.71 5.20
C THR A 60 -18.60 3.67 6.31
N ASN A 61 -18.96 2.40 6.03
CA ASN A 61 -18.86 1.25 6.92
C ASN A 61 -18.49 -0.02 6.13
N GLY A 62 -17.97 -1.05 6.82
CA GLY A 62 -17.74 -2.37 6.22
C GLY A 62 -16.52 -2.50 5.31
N LYS A 63 -15.76 -1.42 5.09
CA LYS A 63 -14.57 -1.36 4.22
C LYS A 63 -13.57 -2.48 4.47
N THR A 64 -13.22 -2.72 5.73
CA THR A 64 -12.26 -3.77 6.12
C THR A 64 -12.80 -5.16 5.85
N THR A 65 -14.08 -5.42 6.15
CA THR A 65 -14.72 -6.71 5.89
C THR A 65 -14.77 -6.99 4.38
N THR A 66 -15.21 -6.02 3.58
CA THR A 66 -15.26 -6.13 2.13
C THR A 66 -13.88 -6.35 1.52
N THR A 67 -12.87 -5.58 1.95
CA THR A 67 -11.48 -5.73 1.48
C THR A 67 -10.94 -7.14 1.77
N ARG A 68 -11.20 -7.67 2.97
CA ARG A 68 -10.81 -9.04 3.34
C ARG A 68 -11.52 -10.10 2.51
N PHE A 69 -12.81 -9.95 2.25
CA PHE A 69 -13.55 -10.91 1.42
C PHE A 69 -13.09 -10.89 -0.02
N LEU A 70 -12.89 -9.71 -0.63
CA LEU A 70 -12.38 -9.60 -2.00
C LEU A 70 -10.98 -10.22 -2.11
N ARG A 71 -10.10 -9.92 -1.15
CA ARG A 71 -8.78 -10.52 -1.07
C ARG A 71 -8.85 -12.05 -1.02
N ALA A 72 -9.61 -12.61 -0.07
CA ALA A 72 -9.74 -14.05 0.09
C ALA A 72 -10.34 -14.74 -1.15
N ALA A 73 -11.30 -14.09 -1.82
CA ALA A 73 -11.90 -14.60 -3.04
C ALA A 73 -10.87 -14.70 -4.17
N ILE A 74 -10.05 -13.66 -4.38
CA ILE A 74 -8.99 -13.68 -5.40
C ILE A 74 -7.87 -14.68 -5.04
N GLU A 75 -7.43 -14.68 -3.78
CA GLU A 75 -6.39 -15.60 -3.30
C GLU A 75 -6.83 -17.07 -3.42
N SER A 76 -8.12 -17.38 -3.31
CA SER A 76 -8.65 -18.74 -3.53
C SER A 76 -8.44 -19.26 -4.96
N SER A 77 -8.17 -18.36 -5.92
CA SER A 77 -7.82 -18.69 -7.31
C SER A 77 -6.32 -18.83 -7.54
N GLY A 78 -5.49 -18.84 -6.48
CA GLY A 78 -4.03 -18.96 -6.56
C GLY A 78 -3.31 -17.66 -6.93
N ILE A 79 -3.99 -16.52 -6.90
CA ILE A 79 -3.43 -15.20 -7.20
C ILE A 79 -3.06 -14.51 -5.90
N ALA A 80 -1.78 -14.20 -5.70
CA ALA A 80 -1.33 -13.44 -4.52
C ALA A 80 -1.78 -11.97 -4.61
N VAL A 81 -2.25 -11.42 -3.48
CA VAL A 81 -2.85 -10.08 -3.40
C VAL A 81 -2.16 -9.22 -2.34
N ALA A 82 -1.62 -8.09 -2.78
CA ALA A 82 -1.16 -7.04 -1.89
C ALA A 82 -2.35 -6.34 -1.22
N SER A 83 -2.33 -6.20 0.11
CA SER A 83 -3.39 -5.54 0.87
C SER A 83 -2.83 -4.79 2.07
N ASN A 84 -3.39 -3.62 2.36
CA ASN A 84 -3.08 -2.89 3.58
C ASN A 84 -3.77 -3.51 4.81
N HIS A 85 -3.18 -3.29 5.98
CA HIS A 85 -3.76 -3.70 7.26
C HIS A 85 -4.88 -2.75 7.68
N THR A 86 -5.79 -3.23 8.53
CA THR A 86 -6.90 -2.43 9.07
C THR A 86 -6.41 -1.12 9.68
N GLY A 87 -6.98 -0.01 9.24
CA GLY A 87 -6.66 1.34 9.74
C GLY A 87 -5.47 2.01 9.04
N ALA A 88 -4.80 1.32 8.10
CA ALA A 88 -3.77 1.90 7.24
C ALA A 88 -4.36 2.42 5.91
N ASN A 89 -5.49 3.13 6.00
CA ASN A 89 -6.37 3.48 4.88
C ASN A 89 -6.10 4.89 4.27
N MET A 90 -4.93 5.45 4.56
CA MET A 90 -4.43 6.72 3.99
C MET A 90 -3.21 6.45 3.10
N ASN A 91 -2.75 7.46 2.35
CA ASN A 91 -1.63 7.38 1.40
C ASN A 91 -0.40 6.64 1.97
N ALA A 92 -0.01 6.95 3.20
CA ALA A 92 1.13 6.33 3.86
C ALA A 92 0.92 4.81 4.08
N GLY A 93 -0.28 4.40 4.48
CA GLY A 93 -0.61 2.99 4.69
C GLY A 93 -0.65 2.21 3.38
N LEU A 94 -1.19 2.81 2.32
CA LEU A 94 -1.18 2.25 0.96
C LEU A 94 0.25 2.09 0.42
N ALA A 95 1.07 3.14 0.54
CA ALA A 95 2.47 3.10 0.12
C ALA A 95 3.25 2.01 0.86
N ALA A 96 3.05 1.90 2.18
CA ALA A 96 3.70 0.87 2.98
C ALA A 96 3.27 -0.55 2.59
N ALA A 97 1.99 -0.77 2.29
CA ALA A 97 1.48 -2.05 1.82
C ALA A 97 2.08 -2.43 0.47
N LEU A 98 2.05 -1.51 -0.50
CA LEU A 98 2.58 -1.76 -1.84
C LEU A 98 4.10 -1.97 -1.85
N ALA A 99 4.85 -1.25 -1.02
CA ALA A 99 6.31 -1.39 -0.92
C ALA A 99 6.77 -2.67 -0.19
N ALA A 100 5.89 -3.27 0.62
CA ALA A 100 6.14 -4.53 1.31
C ALA A 100 5.78 -5.74 0.45
N ALA A 101 4.83 -5.59 -0.48
CA ALA A 101 4.41 -6.65 -1.39
C ALA A 101 5.53 -7.02 -2.39
N PRO A 102 5.79 -8.32 -2.60
CA PRO A 102 6.69 -8.81 -3.65
C PRO A 102 6.36 -8.27 -5.05
N ASP A 103 7.33 -8.29 -5.96
CA ASP A 103 7.12 -7.81 -7.33
C ASP A 103 6.20 -8.76 -8.13
N GLU A 104 6.08 -10.02 -7.70
CA GLU A 104 5.18 -11.04 -8.25
C GLU A 104 3.71 -10.78 -7.91
N GLU A 105 3.44 -10.06 -6.81
CA GLU A 105 2.10 -9.63 -6.42
C GLU A 105 1.65 -8.46 -7.31
N ARG A 106 1.17 -8.81 -8.51
CA ARG A 106 0.64 -7.84 -9.47
C ARG A 106 -0.79 -7.42 -9.18
N THR A 107 -1.48 -8.02 -8.23
CA THR A 107 -2.83 -7.63 -7.83
C THR A 107 -2.81 -6.98 -6.47
N ALA A 108 -3.48 -5.84 -6.31
CA ALA A 108 -3.63 -5.17 -5.02
C ALA A 108 -5.11 -4.86 -4.74
N ILE A 109 -5.56 -5.14 -3.52
CA ILE A 109 -6.87 -4.74 -3.02
C ILE A 109 -6.64 -3.92 -1.76
N LEU A 110 -6.97 -2.63 -1.81
CA LEU A 110 -6.59 -1.68 -0.77
C LEU A 110 -7.82 -1.01 -0.18
N GLU A 111 -7.97 -1.06 1.15
CA GLU A 111 -8.96 -0.21 1.83
C GLU A 111 -8.49 1.24 1.86
N VAL A 112 -9.36 2.17 1.46
CA VAL A 112 -9.06 3.59 1.38
C VAL A 112 -10.14 4.41 2.07
N ASP A 113 -9.73 5.31 2.95
CA ASP A 113 -10.61 6.32 3.51
C ASP A 113 -11.19 7.22 2.41
N GLU A 114 -12.49 7.49 2.48
CA GLU A 114 -13.23 8.23 1.44
C GLU A 114 -12.71 9.65 1.22
N ARG A 115 -12.13 10.28 2.25
CA ARG A 115 -11.51 11.60 2.14
C ARG A 115 -10.19 11.56 1.38
N TRP A 116 -9.57 10.39 1.29
CA TRP A 116 -8.28 10.17 0.64
C TRP A 116 -8.40 9.54 -0.75
N LEU A 117 -9.57 8.98 -1.10
CA LEU A 117 -9.81 8.30 -2.38
C LEU A 117 -9.38 9.12 -3.60
N ARG A 118 -9.79 10.39 -3.66
CA ARG A 118 -9.44 11.31 -4.76
C ARG A 118 -7.93 11.52 -4.93
N ARG A 119 -7.13 11.31 -3.88
CA ARG A 119 -5.67 11.50 -3.91
C ARG A 119 -4.92 10.24 -4.37
N VAL A 120 -5.60 9.11 -4.48
CA VAL A 120 -4.94 7.82 -4.74
C VAL A 120 -5.52 7.09 -5.95
N VAL A 121 -6.70 7.47 -6.45
CA VAL A 121 -7.31 6.82 -7.62
C VAL A 121 -6.45 7.00 -8.88
N ASP A 122 -6.10 8.25 -9.23
CA ASP A 122 -5.28 8.52 -10.43
C ASP A 122 -3.84 8.04 -10.26
N PRO A 123 -3.16 8.28 -9.12
CA PRO A 123 -1.80 7.77 -8.96
C PRO A 123 -1.69 6.26 -9.05
N LEU A 124 -2.71 5.50 -8.67
CA LEU A 124 -2.68 4.04 -8.70
C LEU A 124 -3.27 3.44 -9.98
N ASP A 125 -3.82 4.26 -10.87
CA ASP A 125 -4.52 3.80 -12.08
C ASP A 125 -5.56 2.70 -11.75
N ALA A 126 -6.35 2.96 -10.71
CA ALA A 126 -7.24 1.96 -10.13
C ALA A 126 -8.47 1.70 -11.01
N GLU A 127 -8.83 0.42 -11.17
CA GLU A 127 -9.99 -0.08 -11.95
C GLU A 127 -11.27 -0.22 -11.10
#